data_AF-A0A951UKM6-F1
#
_entry.id   AF-A0A951UKM6-F1
#
_cell.length_a   1.000
_cell.length_b   1.000
_cell.length_c   1.000
_cell.angle_alpha   90.00
_cell.angle_beta   90.00
_cell.angle_gamma   90.00
#
_symmetry.space_group_name_H-M   'P 1'
#
loop_
_entity.id
_entity.type
_entity.pdbx_description
1 polymer ?
#
loop_
_entity_poly.entity_id
_entity_poly.type
_entity_poly.pdbx_seq_one_letter_code
_entity_poly.pdbx_strand_id
1 'polypeptide(L)'
;MNGQTLTVNFFHKAQISASTSGSGKGGNLTITAPESIALNGNGILAATSEDVGSGRAGDVLLGTEKLTISNGMRVSSATNSTNPAASGGNLTVQTSQLNLTDGSSLEAGTTGTAPGGNLIIQPNWSLD
;
A
#
# COMPACT_ATOMS: atom_id res chain seq x y z
N MET A 1 18.29 17.87 -13.13
CA MET A 1 17.19 17.25 -12.37
C MET A 1 17.83 16.42 -11.28
N ASN A 2 17.60 16.76 -10.01
CA ASN A 2 18.24 16.07 -8.89
C ASN A 2 17.53 14.73 -8.69
N GLY A 3 18.12 13.69 -9.28
CA GLY A 3 18.12 12.23 -9.03
C GLY A 3 17.38 11.59 -7.85
N GLN A 4 16.28 12.16 -7.34
CA GLN A 4 15.67 11.76 -6.08
C GLN A 4 14.81 10.52 -6.30
N THR A 5 15.52 9.39 -6.30
CA THR A 5 14.98 8.04 -6.33
C THR A 5 14.95 7.47 -4.92
N LEU A 6 13.84 6.82 -4.57
CA LEU A 6 13.72 5.99 -3.37
C LEU A 6 13.74 4.52 -3.77
N THR A 7 14.71 3.77 -3.26
CA THR A 7 14.76 2.31 -3.41
C THR A 7 14.60 1.65 -2.05
N VAL A 8 13.64 0.73 -1.94
CA VAL A 8 13.39 -0.09 -0.74
C VAL A 8 13.47 -1.56 -1.13
N ASN A 9 14.40 -2.29 -0.51
CA ASN A 9 14.58 -3.72 -0.74
C ASN A 9 14.07 -4.52 0.47
N PHE A 10 13.11 -5.40 0.23
CA PHE A 10 12.50 -6.27 1.22
C PHE A 10 13.13 -7.66 1.13
N PHE A 11 14.00 -7.98 2.07
CA PHE A 11 14.63 -9.30 2.19
C PHE A 11 13.91 -10.17 3.21
N HIS A 12 13.91 -11.48 2.98
CA HIS A 12 13.41 -12.47 3.93
C HIS A 12 11.99 -12.18 4.46
N LYS A 13 11.08 -11.73 3.57
CA LYS A 13 9.69 -11.36 3.92
C LYS A 13 9.57 -10.17 4.90
N ALA A 14 10.48 -9.21 4.83
CA ALA A 14 10.42 -7.98 5.62
C ALA A 14 9.07 -7.24 5.47
N GLN A 15 8.70 -6.46 6.49
CA GLN A 15 7.44 -5.73 6.56
C GLN A 15 7.64 -4.27 6.98
N ILE A 16 6.93 -3.35 6.31
CA ILE A 16 6.62 -2.00 6.81
C ILE A 16 5.13 -1.99 7.15
N SER A 17 4.77 -1.65 8.39
CA SER A 17 3.39 -1.73 8.87
C SER A 17 2.92 -0.47 9.58
N ALA A 18 1.68 -0.07 9.29
CA ALA A 18 0.87 0.89 10.05
C ALA A 18 -0.49 0.27 10.44
N SER A 19 -0.53 -1.04 10.69
CA SER A 19 -1.77 -1.77 10.93
C SER A 19 -2.44 -1.47 12.29
N THR A 20 -3.72 -1.82 12.41
CA THR A 20 -4.48 -1.82 13.68
C THR A 20 -5.03 -3.22 13.95
N SER A 21 -5.08 -3.62 15.23
CA SER A 21 -5.81 -4.81 15.69
C SER A 21 -6.96 -4.45 16.63
N GLY A 22 -7.21 -3.16 16.84
CA GLY A 22 -8.25 -2.63 17.72
C GLY A 22 -9.42 -2.02 16.95
N SER A 23 -10.21 -1.21 17.65
CA SER A 23 -11.33 -0.45 17.07
C SER A 23 -10.90 0.86 16.40
N GLY A 24 -9.67 1.33 16.66
CA GLY A 24 -9.12 2.53 16.03
C GLY A 24 -8.74 2.28 14.58
N LYS A 25 -8.81 3.32 13.73
CA LYS A 25 -8.34 3.28 12.34
C LYS A 25 -6.86 2.91 12.30
N GLY A 26 -6.46 2.07 11.34
CA GLY A 26 -5.06 1.84 10.99
C GLY A 26 -4.36 3.15 10.61
N GLY A 27 -3.06 3.21 10.86
CA GLY A 27 -2.23 4.34 10.43
C GLY A 27 -2.12 4.39 8.91
N ASN A 28 -1.95 5.59 8.36
CA ASN A 28 -1.74 5.77 6.93
C ASN A 28 -0.26 5.61 6.57
N LEU A 29 0.03 5.17 5.34
CA LEU A 29 1.37 5.11 4.78
C LEU A 29 1.46 6.01 3.55
N THR A 30 2.39 6.96 3.57
CA THR A 30 2.68 7.83 2.43
C THR A 30 4.14 7.63 2.03
N ILE A 31 4.37 7.27 0.77
CA ILE A 31 5.70 7.18 0.18
C ILE A 31 5.73 8.02 -1.07
N THR A 32 6.61 9.02 -1.07
CA THR A 32 6.79 9.90 -2.22
C THR A 32 8.26 10.04 -2.59
N ALA A 33 8.52 10.13 -3.89
CA ALA A 33 9.82 10.50 -4.42
C ALA A 33 9.62 11.26 -5.74
N PRO A 34 10.32 12.39 -5.97
CA PRO A 34 10.15 13.19 -7.18
C PRO A 34 10.28 12.38 -8.47
N GLU A 35 11.32 11.56 -8.59
CA GLU A 35 11.67 10.90 -9.85
C GLU A 35 11.24 9.43 -9.91
N SER A 36 11.65 8.62 -8.94
CA SER A 36 11.24 7.22 -8.94
C SER A 36 11.14 6.57 -7.57
N ILE A 37 10.24 5.60 -7.45
CA ILE A 37 10.16 4.66 -6.33
C ILE A 37 10.36 3.25 -6.88
N ALA A 38 11.26 2.49 -6.26
CA ALA A 38 11.45 1.07 -6.51
C ALA A 38 11.21 0.27 -5.21
N LEU A 39 10.15 -0.53 -5.18
CA LEU A 39 9.85 -1.49 -4.11
C LEU A 39 10.14 -2.91 -4.62
N ASN A 40 11.17 -3.54 -4.07
CA ASN A 40 11.66 -4.82 -4.57
C ASN A 40 11.72 -5.88 -3.47
N GLY A 41 11.34 -7.11 -3.79
CA GLY A 41 11.52 -8.28 -2.94
C GLY A 41 10.21 -8.83 -2.39
N ASN A 42 10.28 -9.97 -1.70
CA ASN A 42 9.10 -10.74 -1.31
C ASN A 42 8.50 -10.30 0.04
N GLY A 43 8.43 -8.99 0.27
CA GLY A 43 7.92 -8.38 1.50
C GLY A 43 6.51 -7.80 1.39
N ILE A 44 6.13 -7.05 2.43
CA ILE A 44 4.84 -6.36 2.47
C ILE A 44 4.95 -4.93 3.03
N LEU A 45 4.25 -4.02 2.38
CA LEU A 45 3.91 -2.70 2.91
C LEU A 45 2.42 -2.73 3.24
N ALA A 46 2.07 -2.55 4.51
CA ALA A 46 0.71 -2.78 5.01
C ALA A 46 0.18 -1.63 5.86
N ALA A 47 -0.99 -1.11 5.50
CA ALA A 47 -1.82 -0.24 6.33
C ALA A 47 -3.15 -0.94 6.62
N THR A 48 -3.09 -2.12 7.24
CA THR A 48 -4.20 -3.07 7.31
C THR A 48 -5.00 -2.98 8.61
N SER A 49 -6.19 -3.58 8.61
CA SER A 49 -6.91 -3.96 9.84
C SER A 49 -6.79 -5.47 10.01
N GLU A 50 -6.39 -5.91 11.21
CA GLU A 50 -5.96 -7.27 11.49
C GLU A 50 -6.84 -7.95 12.56
N ASP A 51 -6.75 -9.28 12.61
CA ASP A 51 -7.40 -10.15 13.61
C ASP A 51 -8.91 -9.93 13.73
N VAL A 52 -9.39 -9.61 14.93
CA VAL A 52 -10.79 -9.31 15.24
C VAL A 52 -11.06 -7.81 15.33
N GLY A 53 -10.06 -6.99 14.98
CA GLY A 53 -10.14 -5.54 15.01
C GLY A 53 -11.33 -5.04 14.21
N SER A 54 -12.09 -4.10 14.79
CA SER A 54 -13.22 -3.46 14.12
C SER A 54 -12.84 -2.17 13.41
N GLY A 55 -11.59 -1.71 13.56
CA GLY A 55 -11.10 -0.50 12.94
C GLY A 55 -11.03 -0.62 11.42
N ARG A 56 -11.27 0.50 10.73
CA ARG A 56 -10.99 0.61 9.29
C ARG A 56 -9.47 0.54 9.06
N ALA A 57 -9.06 -0.16 8.02
CA ALA A 57 -7.67 -0.16 7.56
C ALA A 57 -7.19 1.28 7.19
N GLY A 58 -5.88 1.48 7.27
CA GLY A 58 -5.24 2.73 6.91
C GLY A 58 -5.18 2.93 5.40
N ASP A 59 -4.97 4.18 4.97
CA ASP A 59 -4.82 4.50 3.55
C ASP A 59 -3.34 4.44 3.14
N VAL A 60 -3.08 4.03 1.91
CA VAL A 60 -1.73 3.99 1.31
C VAL A 60 -1.67 4.96 0.14
N LEU A 61 -0.67 5.83 0.12
CA LEU A 61 -0.36 6.72 -0.99
C LEU A 61 1.07 6.46 -1.50
N LEU A 62 1.19 6.13 -2.79
CA LEU A 62 2.47 6.05 -3.51
C LEU A 62 2.50 7.14 -4.58
N GLY A 63 3.42 8.09 -4.48
CA GLY A 63 3.50 9.25 -5.37
C GLY A 63 4.89 9.45 -5.97
N THR A 64 5.01 9.30 -7.29
CA THR A 64 6.30 9.48 -8.00
C THR A 64 6.11 9.53 -9.51
N GLU A 65 7.03 10.10 -10.27
CA GLU A 65 6.97 10.03 -11.74
C GLU A 65 7.01 8.58 -12.26
N LYS A 66 7.88 7.74 -11.69
CA LYS A 66 8.01 6.32 -12.06
C LYS A 66 7.96 5.39 -10.84
N LEU A 67 6.93 4.57 -10.76
CA LEU A 67 6.78 3.54 -9.73
C LEU A 67 7.11 2.16 -10.30
N THR A 68 8.02 1.43 -9.65
CA THR A 68 8.32 0.02 -9.94
C THR A 68 8.12 -0.82 -8.69
N ILE A 69 7.31 -1.87 -8.80
CA ILE A 69 7.04 -2.84 -7.73
C ILE A 69 7.27 -4.24 -8.30
N SER A 70 8.21 -4.98 -7.71
CA SER A 70 8.72 -6.23 -8.30
C SER A 70 8.96 -7.34 -7.28
N ASN A 71 9.24 -8.54 -7.78
CA ASN A 71 9.73 -9.71 -7.03
C ASN A 71 8.79 -10.18 -5.89
N GLY A 72 7.49 -10.26 -6.16
CA GLY A 72 6.48 -10.73 -5.21
C GLY A 72 6.14 -9.74 -4.10
N MET A 73 6.53 -8.47 -4.25
CA MET A 73 6.22 -7.41 -3.29
C MET A 73 4.71 -7.16 -3.22
N ARG A 74 4.18 -7.03 -2.00
CA ARG A 74 2.76 -6.75 -1.75
C ARG A 74 2.58 -5.37 -1.11
N VAL A 75 1.71 -4.55 -1.66
CA VAL A 75 1.31 -3.27 -1.06
C VAL A 75 -0.17 -3.36 -0.73
N SER A 76 -0.54 -3.19 0.54
CA SER A 76 -1.88 -3.51 1.01
C SER A 76 -2.46 -2.44 1.94
N SER A 77 -3.66 -1.97 1.60
CA SER A 77 -4.59 -1.23 2.47
C SER A 77 -5.83 -2.08 2.79
N ALA A 78 -5.73 -3.39 2.62
CA ALA A 78 -6.84 -4.32 2.81
C ALA A 78 -7.22 -4.50 4.30
N THR A 79 -8.34 -5.17 4.53
CA THR A 79 -8.70 -5.70 5.86
C THR A 79 -8.56 -7.23 5.86
N ASN A 80 -7.79 -7.73 6.81
CA ASN A 80 -7.65 -9.15 7.13
C ASN A 80 -8.58 -9.57 8.29
N SER A 81 -9.40 -8.63 8.79
CA SER A 81 -10.38 -8.88 9.82
C SER A 81 -11.71 -9.35 9.23
N THR A 82 -12.31 -10.36 9.85
CA THR A 82 -13.67 -10.82 9.52
C THR A 82 -14.75 -10.04 10.27
N ASN A 83 -14.36 -9.04 11.06
CA ASN A 83 -15.31 -8.21 11.80
C ASN A 83 -16.18 -7.40 10.81
N PRO A 84 -17.53 -7.45 10.92
CA PRO A 84 -18.42 -6.74 9.99
C PRO A 84 -18.26 -5.22 10.00
N ALA A 85 -17.58 -4.64 11.01
CA ALA A 85 -17.27 -3.22 11.09
C ALA A 85 -15.92 -2.84 10.44
N ALA A 86 -15.04 -3.81 10.17
CA ALA A 86 -13.68 -3.55 9.71
C ALA A 86 -13.61 -3.35 8.19
N SER A 87 -13.78 -2.11 7.73
CA SER A 87 -13.68 -1.77 6.30
C SER A 87 -12.23 -1.63 5.81
N GLY A 88 -12.03 -1.81 4.50
CA GLY A 88 -10.74 -1.58 3.85
C GLY A 88 -10.38 -0.09 3.73
N GLY A 89 -9.07 0.17 3.63
CA GLY A 89 -8.50 1.48 3.33
C GLY A 89 -8.26 1.64 1.84
N ASN A 90 -8.07 2.87 1.39
CA ASN A 90 -7.78 3.15 -0.01
C ASN A 90 -6.29 3.03 -0.32
N LEU A 91 -5.96 2.49 -1.48
CA LEU A 91 -4.61 2.50 -2.04
C LEU A 91 -4.61 3.40 -3.27
N THR A 92 -3.89 4.52 -3.16
CA THR A 92 -3.75 5.50 -4.24
C THR A 92 -2.33 5.46 -4.80
N VAL A 93 -2.22 5.27 -6.11
CA VAL A 93 -0.98 5.37 -6.88
C VAL A 93 -1.07 6.58 -7.79
N GLN A 94 -0.22 7.56 -7.55
CA GLN A 94 -0.02 8.73 -8.40
C GLN A 94 1.31 8.56 -9.13
N THR A 95 1.25 8.14 -10.40
CA THR A 95 2.46 7.93 -11.19
C THR A 95 2.23 8.02 -12.69
N SER A 96 3.19 8.62 -13.39
CA SER A 96 3.19 8.71 -14.85
C SER A 96 3.55 7.36 -15.49
N GLN A 97 4.33 6.53 -14.79
CA GLN A 97 4.69 5.19 -15.22
C GLN A 97 4.62 4.19 -14.07
N LEU A 98 3.73 3.19 -14.18
CA LEU A 98 3.62 2.08 -13.24
C LEU A 98 4.17 0.78 -13.86
N ASN A 99 5.17 0.18 -13.24
CA ASN A 99 5.65 -1.17 -13.55
C ASN A 99 5.34 -2.11 -12.36
N LEU A 100 4.44 -3.06 -12.57
CA LEU A 100 4.08 -4.11 -11.60
C LEU A 100 4.50 -5.47 -12.20
N THR A 101 5.60 -6.06 -11.70
CA THR A 101 6.22 -7.25 -12.31
C THR A 101 6.48 -8.37 -11.29
N ASP A 102 6.74 -9.57 -11.81
CA ASP A 102 7.22 -10.73 -11.04
C ASP A 102 6.32 -11.10 -9.85
N GLY A 103 5.01 -11.09 -10.08
CA GLY A 103 4.00 -11.50 -9.08
C GLY A 103 3.74 -10.49 -7.98
N SER A 104 4.17 -9.23 -8.13
CA SER A 104 3.80 -8.17 -7.19
C SER A 104 2.31 -7.80 -7.26
N SER A 105 1.78 -7.26 -6.17
CA SER A 105 0.35 -6.93 -6.03
C SER A 105 0.09 -5.61 -5.31
N LEU A 106 -1.04 -5.00 -5.67
CA LEU A 106 -1.67 -3.88 -4.97
C LEU A 106 -3.03 -4.36 -4.47
N GLU A 107 -3.28 -4.24 -3.17
CA GLU A 107 -4.42 -4.87 -2.50
C GLU A 107 -5.20 -3.83 -1.66
N ALA A 108 -6.49 -3.64 -1.97
CA ALA A 108 -7.40 -2.80 -1.18
C ALA A 108 -8.66 -3.59 -0.77
N GLY A 109 -8.60 -4.92 -0.81
CA GLY A 109 -9.76 -5.79 -0.59
C GLY A 109 -10.14 -5.99 0.88
N THR A 110 -10.97 -7.00 1.10
CA THR A 110 -11.42 -7.46 2.42
C THR A 110 -11.49 -8.98 2.42
N THR A 111 -11.17 -9.60 3.56
CA THR A 111 -11.45 -11.02 3.82
C THR A 111 -12.75 -11.22 4.59
N GLY A 112 -13.33 -10.14 5.13
CA GLY A 112 -14.59 -10.12 5.86
C GLY A 112 -15.78 -9.69 5.02
N THR A 113 -16.90 -9.45 5.69
CA THR A 113 -18.17 -9.01 5.06
C THR A 113 -18.29 -7.49 4.96
N ALA A 114 -17.47 -6.74 5.69
CA ALA A 114 -17.37 -5.30 5.58
C ALA A 114 -16.80 -4.90 4.21
N PRO A 115 -17.19 -3.75 3.62
CA PRO A 115 -16.67 -3.33 2.32
C PRO A 115 -15.14 -3.18 2.32
N GLY A 116 -14.51 -3.65 1.23
CA GLY A 116 -13.12 -3.30 0.91
C GLY A 116 -12.97 -1.82 0.57
N GLY A 117 -11.73 -1.37 0.44
CA GLY A 117 -11.39 -0.04 -0.05
C GLY A 117 -11.21 0.02 -1.56
N ASN A 118 -10.79 1.19 -2.05
CA ASN A 118 -10.57 1.43 -3.46
C ASN A 118 -9.07 1.36 -3.81
N LEU A 119 -8.75 0.76 -4.94
CA LEU A 119 -7.46 0.90 -5.60
C LEU A 119 -7.60 1.94 -6.71
N ILE A 120 -6.90 3.07 -6.57
CA ILE A 120 -6.96 4.20 -7.50
C ILE A 120 -5.58 4.40 -8.11
N ILE A 121 -5.50 4.37 -9.44
CA ILE A 121 -4.25 4.60 -10.18
C ILE A 121 -4.49 5.77 -11.14
N GLN A 122 -3.67 6.81 -11.02
CA GLN A 122 -3.86 8.05 -11.77
C GLN A 122 -2.52 8.66 -12.20
N PRO A 123 -2.44 9.25 -13.42
CA PRO A 123 -1.20 9.77 -14.00
C PRO A 123 -0.84 11.21 -13.56
N ASN A 124 -1.44 11.71 -12.48
CA ASN A 124 -1.34 13.11 -12.04
C ASN A 124 -0.40 13.29 -10.84
N TRP A 125 0.81 12.72 -10.91
CA TRP A 125 1.84 13.05 -9.92
C TRP A 125 2.20 14.54 -10.04
N SER A 126 2.08 15.27 -8.94
CA SER A 126 2.65 16.61 -8.79
C SER A 126 3.31 16.73 -7.41
N LEU A 127 4.29 17.63 -7.32
CA LEU A 127 5.04 17.91 -6.08
C LEU A 127 4.35 18.96 -5.20
N ASP A 128 3.09 19.27 -5.48
CA ASP A 128 2.37 20.41 -4.90
C ASP A 128 1.85 20.11 -3.48
#